data_AF-A0A538FLZ2-F1
#
_entry.id   AF-A0A538FLZ2-F1
#
_cell.length_a   1.000
_cell.length_b   1.000
_cell.length_c   1.000
_cell.angle_alpha   90.00
_cell.angle_beta   90.00
_cell.angle_gamma   90.00
#
_symmetry.space_group_name_H-M   'P 1'
#
loop_
_entity.id
_entity.type
_entity.pdbx_description
1 polymer ?
#
loop_
_entity_poly.entity_id
_entity_poly.type
_entity_poly.pdbx_seq_one_letter_code
_entity_poly.pdbx_strand_id
1 'polypeptide(L)'
;MARFLPVVLVVGLLGGSAAAFAVTERLKLERSPIFGTQVGKVVSCVSGRRVPIRFRVRKSDSLSLAIVDSNDRVVRALISSHDVRSG
;
A
#
# COMPACT_ATOMS: atom_id res chain seq x y z
N MET A 1 3.14 39.36 -29.70
CA MET A 1 2.76 37.95 -29.43
C MET A 1 3.90 37.06 -28.93
N ALA A 2 5.13 37.12 -29.49
CA ALA A 2 6.23 36.22 -29.11
C ALA A 2 6.64 36.21 -27.61
N ARG A 3 6.34 37.28 -26.84
CA ARG A 3 6.67 37.38 -25.41
C ARG A 3 5.78 36.52 -24.49
N PHE A 4 4.59 36.14 -24.94
CA PHE A 4 3.65 35.33 -24.13
C PHE A 4 3.89 33.83 -24.28
N LEU A 5 4.60 33.40 -25.33
CA LEU A 5 4.91 32.00 -25.58
C LEU A 5 5.68 31.34 -24.42
N PRO A 6 6.77 31.91 -23.88
CA PRO A 6 7.45 31.34 -22.72
C PRO A 6 6.59 31.36 -21.46
N VAL A 7 5.74 32.37 -21.27
CA VAL A 7 4.82 32.43 -20.11
C VAL A 7 3.80 31.29 -20.18
N VAL A 8 3.19 31.07 -21.34
CA VAL A 8 2.24 29.97 -21.54
C VAL A 8 2.92 28.62 -21.35
N LEU A 9 4.14 28.45 -21.85
CA LEU A 9 4.92 27.23 -21.66
C LEU A 9 5.18 26.96 -20.16
N VAL A 10 5.66 27.96 -19.43
CA VAL A 10 5.99 27.81 -18.00
C VAL A 10 4.72 27.54 -17.19
N VAL A 11 3.63 28.28 -17.44
CA VAL A 11 2.36 28.07 -16.75
C VAL A 11 1.79 26.67 -17.06
N GLY A 12 1.88 26.24 -18.32
CA GLY A 12 1.48 24.89 -18.73
C GLY A 12 2.31 23.81 -18.05
N LEU A 13 3.64 23.99 -17.98
CA LEU A 13 4.53 23.06 -17.30
C LEU A 13 4.23 23.00 -15.79
N LEU A 14 4.07 24.16 -15.15
CA LEU A 14 3.77 24.25 -13.71
C LEU A 14 2.41 23.61 -13.38
N GLY A 15 1.38 23.91 -14.17
CA GLY A 15 0.05 23.33 -14.03
C GLY A 15 0.03 21.82 -14.27
N GLY A 16 0.74 21.34 -15.29
CA GLY A 16 0.88 19.92 -15.58
C GLY A 16 1.59 19.16 -14.45
N SER A 17 2.68 19.71 -13.92
CA SER A 17 3.38 19.12 -12.77
C SER A 17 2.49 19.08 -11.53
N ALA A 18 1.80 20.17 -11.20
CA ALA A 18 0.89 20.21 -10.06
C ALA A 18 -0.26 19.18 -10.20
N ALA A 19 -0.82 19.02 -11.40
CA ALA A 19 -1.83 18.02 -11.68
C ALA A 19 -1.29 16.59 -11.49
N ALA A 20 -0.10 16.30 -12.01
CA ALA A 20 0.53 14.99 -11.84
C ALA A 20 0.82 14.67 -10.35
N PHE A 21 1.27 15.66 -9.58
CA PHE A 21 1.43 15.53 -8.13
C PHE A 21 0.08 15.27 -7.45
N ALA A 22 -0.96 16.07 -7.73
CA ALA A 22 -2.28 15.89 -7.12
C ALA A 22 -2.87 14.49 -7.41
N VAL A 23 -2.69 13.97 -8.62
CA VAL A 23 -3.13 12.62 -9.01
C VAL A 23 -2.39 11.55 -8.20
N THR A 24 -1.07 11.68 -8.04
CA THR A 24 -0.25 10.70 -7.30
C THR A 24 -0.43 10.81 -5.78
N GLU A 25 -0.60 12.01 -5.23
CA GLU A 25 -0.86 12.24 -3.81
C GLU A 25 -2.26 11.78 -3.39
N ARG A 26 -3.24 11.82 -4.30
CA ARG A 26 -4.58 11.26 -4.03
C ARG A 26 -4.52 9.78 -3.67
N LEU A 27 -3.55 9.03 -4.21
CA LEU A 27 -3.31 7.63 -3.84
C LEU A 27 -2.68 7.48 -2.46
N LYS A 28 -1.93 8.49 -1.98
CA LYS A 28 -1.38 8.51 -0.61
C LYS A 28 -2.42 8.94 0.43
N LEU A 29 -3.41 9.74 0.03
CA LEU A 29 -4.54 10.14 0.88
C LEU A 29 -5.52 8.99 1.11
N GLU A 30 -5.46 7.94 0.29
CA GLU A 30 -6.25 6.75 0.50
C GLU A 30 -5.73 6.01 1.75
N ARG A 31 -6.57 5.96 2.78
CA ARG A 31 -6.21 5.31 4.05
C ARG A 31 -5.88 3.85 3.79
N SER A 32 -4.85 3.34 4.48
CA SER A 32 -4.47 1.94 4.40
C SER A 32 -5.71 1.02 4.53
N PRO A 33 -5.86 0.02 3.63
CA PRO A 33 -6.93 -0.96 3.68
C PRO A 33 -6.95 -1.75 4.99
N ILE A 34 -5.79 -1.91 5.64
CA ILE A 34 -5.66 -2.55 6.94
C ILE A 34 -5.36 -1.52 8.03
N PHE A 35 -5.91 -1.73 9.22
CA PHE A 35 -5.66 -0.86 10.38
C PHE A 35 -5.70 -1.63 11.69
N GLY A 36 -5.25 -1.01 12.78
CA GLY A 36 -5.17 -1.65 14.09
C GLY A 36 -4.26 -2.89 14.10
N THR A 37 -3.16 -2.83 13.34
CA THR A 37 -2.21 -3.94 13.18
C THR A 37 -1.50 -4.24 14.50
N GLN A 38 -1.64 -5.47 14.98
CA GLN A 38 -0.94 -6.02 16.13
C GLN A 38 -0.19 -7.25 15.68
N VAL A 39 1.13 -7.14 15.65
CA VAL A 39 2.05 -8.21 15.28
C VAL A 39 2.88 -8.52 16.51
N GLY A 40 2.88 -9.77 16.96
CA GLY A 40 3.77 -10.15 18.05
C GLY A 40 5.25 -10.15 17.60
N LYS A 41 6.16 -10.18 18.57
CA LYS A 41 7.60 -10.06 18.31
C LYS A 41 8.16 -11.25 17.53
N VAL A 42 9.32 -11.01 16.89
CA VAL A 42 10.11 -12.02 16.18
C VAL A 42 10.27 -13.27 17.04
N VAL A 43 9.96 -14.43 16.45
CA VAL A 43 10.19 -15.73 17.06
C VAL A 43 11.32 -16.45 16.37
N SER A 44 12.14 -17.13 17.18
CA SER A 44 13.09 -18.11 16.67
C SER A 44 12.34 -19.37 16.22
N CYS A 45 12.68 -19.89 15.03
CA CYS A 45 12.08 -21.10 14.47
C CYS A 45 12.21 -22.30 15.43
N VAL A 46 13.30 -22.35 16.21
CA VAL A 46 13.62 -23.42 17.17
C VAL A 46 12.64 -23.46 18.35
N SER A 47 11.97 -22.34 18.65
CA SER A 47 11.09 -22.23 19.82
C SER A 47 9.71 -22.88 19.64
N GLY A 48 9.33 -23.24 18.39
CA GLY A 48 7.98 -23.75 18.07
C GLY A 48 6.83 -22.79 18.42
N ARG A 49 7.15 -21.53 18.77
CA ARG A 49 6.19 -20.57 19.32
C ARG A 49 5.39 -19.92 18.20
N ARG A 50 4.07 -19.92 18.35
CA ARG A 50 3.15 -19.22 17.44
C ARG A 50 3.01 -17.75 17.84
N VAL A 51 3.04 -16.86 16.86
CA VAL A 51 2.85 -15.42 17.04
C VAL A 51 1.56 -15.00 16.37
N PRO A 52 0.63 -14.37 17.09
CA PRO A 52 -0.57 -13.84 16.47
C PRO A 52 -0.24 -12.60 15.65
N ILE A 53 -0.80 -12.56 14.44
CA ILE A 53 -0.90 -11.36 13.60
C ILE A 53 -2.39 -11.03 13.55
N ARG A 54 -2.75 -9.82 13.99
CA ARG A 54 -4.12 -9.32 13.96
C ARG A 54 -4.16 -7.98 13.27
N PHE A 55 -5.15 -7.78 12.44
CA PHE A 55 -5.46 -6.49 11.82
C PHE A 55 -6.94 -6.49 11.45
N ARG A 56 -7.47 -5.30 11.22
CA ARG A 56 -8.84 -5.11 10.71
C ARG A 56 -8.80 -4.58 9.31
N VAL A 57 -9.84 -4.90 8.54
CA VAL A 57 -9.98 -4.45 7.16
C VAL A 57 -10.99 -3.31 7.13
N ARG A 58 -10.59 -2.18 6.54
CA ARG A 58 -11.38 -0.94 6.50
C ARG A 58 -12.61 -1.06 5.59
N LYS A 59 -12.50 -1.84 4.52
CA LYS A 59 -13.55 -2.06 3.52
C LYS A 59 -13.53 -3.52 3.10
N SER A 60 -14.66 -4.06 2.68
CA SER A 60 -14.71 -5.43 2.17
C SER A 60 -13.79 -5.61 0.96
N ASP A 61 -12.94 -6.63 1.00
CA ASP A 61 -11.96 -6.93 -0.05
C ASP A 61 -11.48 -8.38 0.06
N SER A 62 -10.75 -8.85 -0.96
CA SER A 62 -10.10 -10.16 -0.98
C SER A 62 -8.73 -10.10 -0.32
N LEU A 63 -8.45 -11.03 0.60
CA LEU A 63 -7.16 -11.15 1.27
C LEU A 63 -6.38 -12.36 0.79
N SER A 64 -5.09 -12.16 0.54
CA SER A 64 -4.08 -13.21 0.39
C SER A 64 -3.02 -13.06 1.48
N LEU A 65 -2.47 -14.19 1.94
CA LEU A 65 -1.45 -14.24 2.99
C LEU A 65 -0.36 -15.20 2.54
N ALA A 66 0.87 -14.71 2.47
CA ALA A 66 2.03 -15.49 2.09
C ALA A 66 3.23 -15.15 2.99
N ILE A 67 4.11 -16.13 3.14
CA ILE A 67 5.45 -15.97 3.70
C ILE A 67 6.40 -15.78 2.53
N VAL A 68 7.21 -14.72 2.58
CA VAL A 68 8.21 -14.40 1.56
C VAL A 68 9.62 -14.48 2.16
N ASP A 69 10.62 -14.75 1.32
CA ASP A 69 12.04 -14.67 1.68
C ASP A 69 12.59 -13.23 1.53
N SER A 70 13.89 -13.06 1.77
CA SER A 70 14.57 -11.77 1.64
C SER A 70 14.67 -11.24 0.21
N ASN A 71 14.34 -12.05 -0.80
CA ASN A 71 14.33 -11.69 -2.21
C ASN A 71 12.89 -11.53 -2.73
N ASP A 72 11.91 -11.33 -1.83
CA ASP A 72 10.48 -11.23 -2.12
C ASP A 72 9.87 -12.46 -2.82
N ARG A 73 10.51 -13.64 -2.70
CA ARG A 73 9.97 -14.88 -3.25
C ARG A 73 9.03 -15.53 -2.25
N VAL A 74 7.84 -15.90 -2.71
CA VAL A 74 6.87 -16.65 -1.89
C VAL A 74 7.42 -18.03 -1.56
N VAL A 75 7.74 -18.26 -0.30
CA VAL A 75 8.16 -19.57 0.21
C VAL A 75 6.99 -20.41 0.69
N ARG A 76 5.87 -19.77 1.05
CA ARG A 76 4.63 -20.46 1.44
C ARG A 76 3.41 -19.55 1.35
N ALA A 77 2.40 -19.92 0.56
CA ALA A 77 1.08 -19.31 0.66
C ALA A 77 0.29 -19.94 1.82
N LEU A 78 -0.24 -19.10 2.71
CA LEU A 78 -1.11 -19.50 3.81
C LEU A 78 -2.59 -19.35 3.43
N ILE A 79 -2.91 -18.28 2.69
CA ILE A 79 -4.23 -17.98 2.15
C ILE A 79 -4.03 -17.44 0.73
N SER A 80 -4.70 -18.03 -0.26
CA SER A 80 -4.59 -17.61 -1.67
C SER A 80 -5.58 -16.51 -2.01
N SER A 81 -6.83 -16.63 -1.56
CA SER A 81 -7.85 -15.60 -1.65
C SER A 81 -8.97 -15.90 -0.65
N HIS A 82 -9.35 -14.90 0.14
CA HIS A 82 -10.46 -15.00 1.08
C HIS A 82 -11.17 -13.65 1.19
N ASP A 83 -12.47 -13.62 0.89
CA ASP A 83 -13.27 -12.40 1.02
C ASP A 83 -13.49 -12.06 2.49
N VAL A 84 -13.07 -10.86 2.87
CA VAL A 84 -13.24 -10.35 4.24
C VAL A 84 -14.12 -9.13 4.20
N ARG A 85 -15.03 -9.02 5.18
CA ARG A 85 -15.90 -7.86 5.34
C ARG A 85 -15.22 -6.77 6.16
N SER A 86 -15.66 -5.53 5.98
CA SER A 86 -15.25 -4.42 6.84
C SER A 86 -15.51 -4.72 8.32
N GLY A 87 -14.56 -4.38 9.19
CA GLY A 87 -14.67 -4.56 10.65
C GLY A 87 -13.91 -3.52 11.45
#